data_AF-A0A2S6S4Q4-F1
#
_entry.id   AF-A0A2S6S4Q4-F1
#
_cell.length_a   1.000
_cell.length_b   1.000
_cell.length_c   1.000
_cell.angle_alpha   90.00
_cell.angle_beta   90.00
_cell.angle_gamma   90.00
#
_symmetry.space_group_name_H-M   'P 1'
#
loop_
_entity.id
_entity.type
_entity.pdbx_description
1 polymer ?
#
loop_
_entity_poly.entity_id
_entity_poly.type
_entity_poly.pdbx_seq_one_letter_code
_entity_poly.pdbx_strand_id
1 'polypeptide(L)'
;FGDSERDGFFYKGKFFHKELKISFDIDENFYFINNPKYIVGTSENDSIIIFDLVETKKDLDKKFLTNWLKISERKITDFRKIVIDNFPSVYATVKKSGKKFSLVAINNGEYVFRFALISDEKDFDGLNSKFKKIALSFKNYTNEDFPDVQPPRIRVISYSENENSLSKITENLNLQVKYSEEIFNIINNIEKNKKINKKLKSIY
;
A
#
# COMPACT_ATOMS: atom_id res chain seq x y z
N PHE A 1 -10.68 -9.01 11.44
CA PHE A 1 -9.65 -8.43 10.55
C PHE A 1 -8.33 -8.64 11.25
N GLY A 2 -7.43 -9.37 10.59
CA GLY A 2 -6.54 -10.34 11.24
C GLY A 2 -5.13 -10.43 10.66
N ASP A 3 -4.47 -9.29 10.52
CA ASP A 3 -3.01 -9.24 10.53
C ASP A 3 -2.56 -8.86 11.95
N SER A 4 -1.41 -9.35 12.41
CA SER A 4 -0.92 -8.90 13.71
C SER A 4 -0.53 -7.43 13.59
N GLU A 5 -0.82 -6.60 14.60
CA GLU A 5 -0.48 -5.16 14.56
C GLU A 5 1.02 -4.90 14.31
N ARG A 6 1.85 -5.94 14.50
CA ARG A 6 3.28 -5.96 14.24
C ARG A 6 3.62 -5.97 12.75
N ASP A 7 2.77 -6.55 11.91
CA ASP A 7 2.98 -6.66 10.46
C ASP A 7 2.54 -5.39 9.70
N GLY A 8 2.02 -4.39 10.41
CA GLY A 8 1.48 -3.15 9.86
C GLY A 8 -0.01 -3.23 9.46
N PHE A 9 -0.59 -2.10 9.08
CA PHE A 9 -2.01 -2.00 8.74
C PHE A 9 -2.29 -0.80 7.85
N PHE A 10 -3.45 -0.84 7.18
CA PHE A 10 -3.97 0.27 6.42
C PHE A 10 -4.86 1.15 7.29
N TYR A 11 -4.64 2.46 7.24
CA TYR A 11 -5.47 3.45 7.93
C TYR A 11 -5.63 4.69 7.05
N LYS A 12 -6.87 5.07 6.73
CA LYS A 12 -7.22 6.28 5.95
C LYS A 12 -6.35 6.51 4.70
N GLY A 13 -6.26 5.50 3.84
CA GLY A 13 -5.52 5.61 2.56
C GLY A 13 -4.00 5.60 2.71
N LYS A 14 -3.48 5.15 3.86
CA LYS A 14 -2.04 4.97 4.11
C LYS A 14 -1.76 3.60 4.70
N PHE A 15 -0.57 3.08 4.48
CA PHE A 15 -0.01 1.98 5.23
C PHE A 15 0.82 2.52 6.40
N PHE A 16 0.76 1.83 7.54
CA PHE A 16 1.54 2.11 8.74
C PHE A 16 2.20 0.84 9.26
N HIS A 17 3.46 0.94 9.67
CA HIS A 17 4.15 -0.09 10.44
C HIS A 17 4.62 0.50 11.77
N LYS A 18 3.97 0.11 12.88
CA LYS A 18 4.21 0.70 14.21
C LYS A 18 5.63 0.50 14.73
N GLU A 19 6.13 -0.74 14.68
CA GLU A 19 7.45 -1.06 15.24
C GLU A 19 8.59 -0.37 14.48
N LEU A 20 8.54 -0.41 13.14
CA LEU A 20 9.51 0.24 12.26
C LEU A 20 9.30 1.75 12.11
N LYS A 21 8.16 2.28 12.58
CA LYS A 21 7.80 3.70 12.50
C LYS A 21 7.82 4.24 11.06
N ILE A 22 7.32 3.46 10.10
CA ILE A 22 7.23 3.86 8.69
C ILE A 22 5.79 3.99 8.21
N SER A 23 5.56 4.90 7.27
CA SER A 23 4.28 5.04 6.58
C SER A 23 4.48 5.40 5.11
N PHE A 24 3.49 5.05 4.29
CA PHE A 24 3.38 5.52 2.91
C PHE A 24 1.91 5.54 2.47
N ASP A 25 1.59 6.39 1.51
CA ASP A 25 0.25 6.51 0.92
C ASP A 25 -0.02 5.34 -0.04
N ILE A 26 -1.27 4.88 -0.08
CA ILE A 26 -1.75 3.93 -1.11
C ILE A 26 -2.58 4.65 -2.16
N ASP A 27 -2.66 4.10 -3.37
CA ASP A 27 -3.46 4.65 -4.47
C ASP A 27 -4.64 3.73 -4.75
N GLU A 28 -5.83 4.32 -4.92
CA GLU A 28 -7.11 3.62 -5.12
C GLU A 28 -7.16 2.74 -6.37
N ASN A 29 -6.26 2.94 -7.34
CA ASN A 29 -6.15 2.07 -8.50
C ASN A 29 -5.63 0.67 -8.16
N PHE A 30 -5.10 0.48 -6.95
CA PHE A 30 -4.62 -0.79 -6.43
C PHE A 30 -5.43 -1.22 -5.20
N TYR A 31 -5.66 -2.51 -5.10
CA TYR A 31 -6.13 -3.12 -3.87
C TYR A 31 -4.97 -3.83 -3.18
N PHE A 32 -4.65 -3.42 -1.96
CA PHE A 32 -3.51 -3.91 -1.20
C PHE A 32 -3.90 -5.00 -0.20
N ILE A 33 -3.05 -6.02 -0.09
CA ILE A 33 -3.14 -7.08 0.90
C ILE A 33 -1.85 -7.05 1.71
N ASN A 34 -1.97 -6.93 3.03
CA ASN A 34 -0.84 -7.07 3.92
C ASN A 34 -0.58 -8.56 4.18
N ASN A 35 0.68 -8.98 4.04
CA ASN A 35 1.13 -10.31 4.44
C ASN A 35 2.29 -10.12 5.43
N PRO A 36 2.59 -11.10 6.29
CA PRO A 36 3.63 -10.96 7.33
C PRO A 36 5.05 -10.58 6.84
N LYS A 37 5.34 -10.74 5.54
CA LYS A 37 6.67 -10.45 4.96
C LYS A 37 6.66 -9.36 3.89
N TYR A 38 5.50 -9.04 3.33
CA TYR A 38 5.38 -8.15 2.18
C TYR A 38 3.94 -7.68 2.01
N ILE A 39 3.77 -6.55 1.33
CA ILE A 39 2.48 -6.04 0.91
C ILE A 39 2.36 -6.18 -0.60
N VAL A 40 1.19 -6.62 -1.08
CA VAL A 40 0.90 -6.73 -2.51
C VAL A 40 -0.28 -5.86 -2.86
N GLY A 41 -0.12 -4.95 -3.81
CA GLY A 41 -1.19 -4.21 -4.46
C GLY A 41 -1.48 -4.76 -5.84
N THR A 42 -2.74 -5.01 -6.17
CA THR A 42 -3.17 -5.46 -7.51
C THR A 42 -4.05 -4.43 -8.19
N SER A 43 -3.73 -4.05 -9.42
CA SER A 43 -4.58 -3.20 -10.26
C SER A 43 -5.64 -4.01 -11.02
N GLU A 44 -6.53 -3.35 -11.75
CA GLU A 44 -7.52 -4.02 -12.62
C GLU A 44 -6.89 -4.71 -13.83
N ASN A 45 -5.72 -4.25 -14.28
CA ASN A 45 -5.00 -4.80 -15.43
C ASN A 45 -3.92 -5.81 -15.00
N ASP A 46 -4.15 -6.53 -13.89
CA ASP A 46 -3.23 -7.53 -13.31
C ASP A 46 -1.80 -7.03 -13.06
N SER A 47 -1.62 -5.72 -12.94
CA SER A 47 -0.33 -5.14 -12.57
C SER A 47 -0.15 -5.16 -11.06
N ILE A 48 1.06 -5.41 -10.61
CA ILE A 48 1.35 -5.72 -9.22
C ILE A 48 2.31 -4.68 -8.66
N ILE A 49 2.00 -4.12 -7.49
CA ILE A 49 2.96 -3.42 -6.63
C ILE A 49 3.34 -4.37 -5.50
N ILE A 50 4.62 -4.54 -5.25
CA ILE A 50 5.13 -5.26 -4.08
C ILE A 50 5.92 -4.27 -3.23
N PHE A 51 5.64 -4.26 -1.93
CA PHE A 51 6.49 -3.64 -0.92
C PHE A 51 7.01 -4.71 0.02
N ASP A 52 8.32 -4.72 0.27
CA ASP A 52 8.93 -5.53 1.31
C ASP A 52 10.16 -4.82 1.91
N LEU A 53 10.80 -5.46 2.89
CA LEU A 53 12.01 -4.97 3.51
C LEU A 53 13.04 -6.08 3.68
N VAL A 54 14.31 -5.69 3.69
CA VAL A 54 15.43 -6.56 4.00
C VAL A 54 16.39 -5.86 4.94
N GLU A 55 16.86 -6.57 5.96
CA GLU A 55 17.91 -6.08 6.85
C GLU A 55 19.26 -6.14 6.13
N THR A 56 19.86 -4.98 5.84
CA THR A 56 21.12 -4.89 5.11
C THR A 56 21.70 -3.49 5.21
N LYS A 57 23.02 -3.40 5.42
CA LYS A 57 23.79 -2.14 5.45
C LYS A 57 24.45 -1.81 4.12
N LYS A 58 24.11 -2.53 3.05
CA LYS A 58 24.70 -2.34 1.71
C LYS A 58 24.24 -1.01 1.12
N ASP A 59 25.18 -0.33 0.46
CA ASP A 59 24.85 0.84 -0.36
C ASP A 59 23.88 0.48 -1.49
N LEU A 60 23.07 1.47 -1.88
CA LEU A 60 22.14 1.33 -2.98
C LEU A 60 22.82 1.73 -4.30
N ASP A 61 23.08 0.74 -5.14
CA ASP A 61 23.65 0.90 -6.47
C ASP A 61 22.97 -0.04 -7.50
N LYS A 62 23.47 -0.04 -8.74
CA LYS A 62 22.98 -0.98 -9.78
C LYS A 62 23.22 -2.44 -9.40
N LYS A 63 24.29 -2.74 -8.66
CA LYS A 63 24.61 -4.10 -8.21
C LYS A 63 23.60 -4.61 -7.19
N PHE A 64 23.11 -3.75 -6.31
CA PHE A 64 22.01 -4.07 -5.40
C PHE A 64 20.75 -4.50 -6.17
N LEU A 65 20.34 -3.71 -7.18
CA LEU A 65 19.14 -3.99 -7.97
C LEU A 65 19.26 -5.25 -8.83
N THR A 66 20.43 -5.48 -9.42
CA THR A 66 20.70 -6.71 -10.21
C THR A 66 20.67 -7.96 -9.34
N ASN A 67 21.21 -7.91 -8.12
CA ASN A 67 21.13 -9.00 -7.15
C ASN A 67 19.68 -9.26 -6.71
N TRP A 68 18.92 -8.19 -6.43
CA TRP A 68 17.52 -8.29 -6.03
C TRP A 68 16.68 -8.96 -7.13
N LEU A 69 16.79 -8.53 -8.38
CA LEU A 69 16.00 -9.08 -9.48
C LEU A 69 16.63 -10.31 -10.16
N LYS A 70 17.86 -10.70 -9.80
CA LYS A 70 18.65 -11.74 -10.48
C LYS A 70 18.74 -11.48 -11.99
N ILE A 71 19.26 -10.31 -12.37
CA ILE A 71 19.41 -9.86 -13.77
C ILE A 71 20.80 -9.27 -14.01
N SER A 72 21.18 -9.09 -15.29
CA SER A 72 22.38 -8.32 -15.66
C SER A 72 22.13 -6.81 -15.61
N GLU A 73 23.16 -5.99 -15.34
CA GLU A 73 23.05 -4.52 -15.33
C GLU A 73 22.53 -3.92 -16.63
N ARG A 74 22.81 -4.56 -17.78
CA ARG A 74 22.34 -4.12 -19.11
C ARG A 74 20.82 -4.08 -19.27
N LYS A 75 20.07 -4.73 -18.36
CA LYS A 75 18.60 -4.71 -18.34
C LYS A 75 18.03 -3.50 -17.60
N ILE A 76 18.87 -2.74 -16.88
CA ILE A 76 18.51 -1.50 -16.19
C ILE A 76 18.58 -0.34 -17.18
N THR A 77 17.49 0.41 -17.33
CA THR A 77 17.40 1.50 -18.31
C THR A 77 17.44 2.89 -17.68
N ASP A 78 16.71 3.16 -16.59
CA ASP A 78 16.58 4.51 -16.01
C ASP A 78 17.01 4.55 -14.54
N PHE A 79 18.31 4.34 -14.29
CA PHE A 79 18.86 4.33 -12.93
C PHE A 79 19.14 5.75 -12.43
N ARG A 80 18.64 6.08 -11.24
CA ARG A 80 18.87 7.38 -10.57
C ARG A 80 19.09 7.17 -9.08
N LYS A 81 20.05 7.90 -8.52
CA LYS A 81 20.14 8.12 -7.06
C LYS A 81 19.21 9.27 -6.71
N ILE A 82 18.40 9.09 -5.69
CA ILE A 82 17.42 10.05 -5.18
C ILE A 82 17.46 10.05 -3.65
N VAL A 83 16.69 10.94 -3.03
CA VAL A 83 16.51 10.99 -1.57
C VAL A 83 15.01 10.98 -1.29
N ILE A 84 14.58 10.13 -0.36
CA ILE A 84 13.18 10.00 0.08
C ILE A 84 13.19 10.08 1.60
N ASP A 85 12.50 11.07 2.17
CA ASP A 85 12.49 11.32 3.62
C ASP A 85 13.90 11.34 4.26
N ASN A 86 14.83 12.07 3.63
CA ASN A 86 16.24 12.15 4.00
C ASN A 86 17.04 10.83 3.92
N PHE A 87 16.45 9.76 3.40
CA PHE A 87 17.13 8.48 3.20
C PHE A 87 17.74 8.35 1.80
N PRO A 88 19.01 7.92 1.69
CA PRO A 88 19.60 7.53 0.42
C PRO A 88 18.73 6.48 -0.27
N SER A 89 18.38 6.76 -1.51
CA SER A 89 17.42 5.97 -2.27
C SER A 89 17.85 5.81 -3.72
N VAL A 90 17.37 4.77 -4.38
CA VAL A 90 17.55 4.59 -5.83
C VAL A 90 16.22 4.30 -6.50
N TYR A 91 16.09 4.81 -7.72
CA TYR A 91 15.02 4.50 -8.64
C TYR A 91 15.60 3.82 -9.88
N ALA A 92 14.91 2.83 -10.43
CA ALA A 92 15.28 2.21 -11.69
C ALA A 92 14.08 1.68 -12.46
N THR A 93 14.18 1.66 -13.79
CA THR A 93 13.32 0.83 -14.64
C THR A 93 14.09 -0.34 -15.22
N VAL A 94 13.40 -1.48 -15.38
CA VAL A 94 13.97 -2.72 -15.92
C VAL A 94 12.97 -3.37 -16.88
N LYS A 95 13.48 -3.97 -17.96
CA LYS A 95 12.70 -4.90 -18.81
C LYS A 95 13.13 -6.34 -18.57
N LYS A 96 12.21 -7.21 -18.14
CA LYS A 96 12.49 -8.63 -17.86
C LYS A 96 11.29 -9.50 -18.24
N SER A 97 11.53 -10.56 -19.02
CA SER A 97 10.52 -11.58 -19.37
C SER A 97 9.20 -11.01 -19.92
N GLY A 98 9.28 -10.02 -20.83
CA GLY A 98 8.10 -9.38 -21.43
C GLY A 98 7.38 -8.35 -20.54
N LYS A 99 7.80 -8.18 -19.28
CA LYS A 99 7.24 -7.19 -18.35
C LYS A 99 8.19 -6.01 -18.16
N LYS A 100 7.62 -4.86 -17.80
CA LYS A 100 8.34 -3.68 -17.32
C LYS A 100 8.24 -3.59 -15.81
N PHE A 101 9.37 -3.27 -15.20
CA PHE A 101 9.52 -3.10 -13.76
C PHE A 101 9.89 -1.65 -13.46
N SER A 102 9.27 -1.10 -12.42
CA SER A 102 9.70 0.15 -11.79
C SER A 102 10.09 -0.15 -10.37
N LEU A 103 11.29 0.24 -9.97
CA LEU A 103 11.90 -0.12 -8.70
C LEU A 103 12.23 1.14 -7.93
N VAL A 104 11.91 1.14 -6.64
CA VAL A 104 12.43 2.11 -5.67
C VAL A 104 13.00 1.32 -4.49
N ALA A 105 14.23 1.62 -4.09
CA ALA A 105 14.83 1.11 -2.88
C ALA A 105 15.27 2.28 -1.99
N ILE A 106 15.01 2.19 -0.69
CA ILE A 106 15.22 3.24 0.32
C ILE A 106 16.03 2.63 1.45
N ASN A 107 17.18 3.20 1.79
CA ASN A 107 18.06 2.67 2.84
C ASN A 107 18.05 3.61 4.05
N ASN A 108 17.56 3.13 5.20
CA ASN A 108 17.55 3.90 6.44
C ASN A 108 18.77 3.63 7.36
N GLY A 109 19.76 2.86 6.88
CA GLY A 109 20.97 2.48 7.59
C GLY A 109 20.91 1.10 8.25
N GLU A 110 19.71 0.55 8.47
CA GLU A 110 19.48 -0.78 9.05
C GLU A 110 18.74 -1.69 8.06
N TYR A 111 17.68 -1.15 7.45
CA TYR A 111 16.84 -1.83 6.49
C TYR A 111 16.89 -1.13 5.13
N VAL A 112 16.71 -1.94 4.08
CA VAL A 112 16.33 -1.46 2.77
C VAL A 112 14.87 -1.80 2.51
N PHE A 113 14.05 -0.76 2.36
CA PHE A 113 12.66 -0.86 1.94
C PHE A 113 12.60 -0.88 0.43
N ARG A 114 11.86 -1.84 -0.15
CA ARG A 114 11.85 -2.08 -1.59
C ARG A 114 10.44 -2.03 -2.11
N PHE A 115 10.22 -1.18 -3.11
CA PHE A 115 8.98 -1.09 -3.87
C PHE A 115 9.23 -1.55 -5.31
N ALA A 116 8.35 -2.41 -5.83
CA ALA A 116 8.42 -2.88 -7.20
C ALA A 116 7.04 -2.84 -7.85
N LEU A 117 6.89 -2.08 -8.94
CA LEU A 117 5.78 -2.22 -9.88
C LEU A 117 6.16 -3.24 -10.95
N ILE A 118 5.27 -4.17 -11.26
CA ILE A 118 5.37 -5.15 -12.33
C ILE A 118 4.14 -4.97 -13.23
N SER A 119 4.35 -4.67 -14.50
CA SER A 119 3.25 -4.39 -15.42
C SER A 119 3.61 -4.76 -16.86
N ASP A 120 2.58 -4.93 -17.69
CA ASP A 120 2.74 -5.00 -19.14
C ASP A 120 3.14 -3.65 -19.73
N GLU A 121 3.80 -3.68 -20.88
CA GLU A 121 4.34 -2.45 -21.50
C GLU A 121 3.23 -1.43 -21.82
N LYS A 122 2.02 -1.89 -22.17
CA LYS A 122 0.87 -1.03 -22.49
C LYS A 122 0.33 -0.24 -21.29
N ASP A 123 0.42 -0.80 -20.08
CA ASP A 123 -0.17 -0.22 -18.85
C ASP A 123 0.87 0.51 -18.00
N PHE A 124 2.16 0.23 -18.25
CA PHE A 124 3.26 0.63 -17.40
C PHE A 124 3.35 2.13 -17.16
N ASP A 125 3.26 2.97 -18.19
CA ASP A 125 3.56 4.41 -18.04
C ASP A 125 2.52 5.12 -17.15
N GLY A 126 1.23 4.77 -17.30
CA GLY A 126 0.15 5.28 -16.45
C GLY A 126 0.33 4.85 -15.00
N LEU A 127 0.56 3.55 -14.77
CA LEU A 127 0.71 2.99 -13.42
C LEU A 127 2.03 3.39 -12.75
N ASN A 128 3.11 3.61 -13.51
CA ASN A 128 4.40 4.02 -12.98
C ASN A 128 4.32 5.40 -12.32
N SER A 129 3.47 6.30 -12.83
CA SER A 129 3.24 7.60 -12.19
C SER A 129 2.62 7.45 -10.79
N LYS A 130 1.66 6.53 -10.63
CA LYS A 130 0.98 6.22 -9.36
C LYS A 130 1.92 5.50 -8.40
N PHE A 131 2.63 4.50 -8.90
CA PHE A 131 3.68 3.79 -8.16
C PHE A 131 4.73 4.74 -7.59
N LYS A 132 5.22 5.70 -8.38
CA LYS A 132 6.17 6.70 -7.89
C LYS A 132 5.58 7.54 -6.77
N LYS A 133 4.32 7.97 -6.87
CA LYS A 133 3.66 8.73 -5.79
C LYS A 133 3.61 7.92 -4.49
N ILE A 134 3.24 6.63 -4.57
CA ILE A 134 3.26 5.71 -3.43
C ILE A 134 4.68 5.63 -2.84
N ALA A 135 5.68 5.27 -3.63
CA ALA A 135 7.04 5.07 -3.13
C ALA A 135 7.69 6.35 -2.59
N LEU A 136 7.42 7.50 -3.21
CA LEU A 136 7.95 8.81 -2.78
C LEU A 136 7.25 9.37 -1.52
N SER A 137 6.07 8.86 -1.19
CA SER A 137 5.37 9.22 0.05
C SER A 137 5.91 8.47 1.28
N PHE A 138 6.85 7.55 1.09
CA PHE A 138 7.51 6.85 2.18
C PHE A 138 8.16 7.84 3.13
N LYS A 139 7.87 7.67 4.42
CA LYS A 139 8.48 8.44 5.49
C LYS A 139 8.54 7.65 6.78
N ASN A 140 9.52 7.98 7.60
CA ASN A 140 9.45 7.71 9.02
C ASN A 140 8.40 8.62 9.66
N TYR A 141 7.80 8.14 10.74
CA TYR A 141 6.91 8.91 11.57
C TYR A 141 7.22 8.69 13.05
N THR A 142 6.85 9.65 13.87
CA THR A 142 6.88 9.55 15.32
C THR A 142 5.47 9.31 15.84
N ASN A 143 5.31 8.71 17.01
CA ASN A 143 3.98 8.50 17.57
C ASN A 143 3.21 9.83 17.77
N GLU A 144 3.93 10.95 17.89
CA GLU A 144 3.36 12.30 17.96
C GLU A 144 2.76 12.77 16.63
N ASP A 145 3.29 12.29 15.49
CA ASP A 145 2.73 12.61 14.17
C ASP A 145 1.34 11.98 13.96
N PHE A 146 1.03 10.92 14.71
CA PHE A 146 -0.14 10.06 14.51
C PHE A 146 -0.67 9.46 15.83
N PRO A 147 -1.10 10.28 16.80
CA PRO A 147 -1.47 9.80 18.14
C PRO A 147 -2.70 8.87 18.13
N ASP A 148 -3.61 9.07 17.17
CA ASP A 148 -4.88 8.33 17.07
C ASP A 148 -4.83 7.16 16.08
N VAL A 149 -3.67 6.84 15.49
CA VAL A 149 -3.58 5.82 14.45
C VAL A 149 -3.65 4.42 15.06
N GLN A 150 -4.83 3.80 14.93
CA GLN A 150 -5.11 2.44 15.38
C GLN A 150 -5.46 1.52 14.19
N PRO A 151 -5.12 0.22 14.29
CA PRO A 151 -5.53 -0.76 13.29
C PRO A 151 -7.05 -0.81 13.14
N PRO A 152 -7.57 -1.04 11.93
CA PRO A 152 -9.00 -1.12 11.71
C PRO A 152 -9.66 -2.18 12.59
N ARG A 153 -10.70 -1.81 13.31
CA ARG A 153 -11.52 -2.71 14.14
C ARG A 153 -12.95 -2.73 13.63
N ILE A 154 -13.65 -3.84 13.88
CA ILE A 154 -15.10 -3.91 13.62
C ILE A 154 -15.84 -3.51 14.89
N ARG A 155 -16.78 -2.56 14.78
CA ARG A 155 -17.82 -2.31 15.80
C ARG A 155 -19.21 -2.41 15.20
N VAL A 156 -20.19 -2.66 16.06
CA VAL A 156 -21.61 -2.58 15.69
C VAL A 156 -22.14 -1.21 16.11
N ILE A 157 -22.68 -0.45 15.15
CA ILE A 157 -23.33 0.84 15.36
C ILE A 157 -24.85 0.72 15.17
N SER A 158 -25.61 1.54 15.88
CA SER A 158 -27.05 1.67 15.66
C SER A 158 -27.30 2.58 14.45
N TYR A 159 -28.11 2.11 13.51
CA TYR A 159 -28.53 2.84 12.32
C TYR A 159 -29.96 3.38 12.50
N SER A 160 -30.12 4.68 12.25
CA SER A 160 -31.41 5.37 12.22
C SER A 160 -31.43 6.21 10.94
N GLU A 161 -32.41 5.97 10.07
CA GLU A 161 -32.60 6.68 8.79
C GLU A 161 -32.71 8.20 8.97
N ASN A 162 -33.09 8.64 10.18
CA ASN A 162 -33.32 10.05 10.52
C ASN A 162 -32.05 10.77 11.03
N GLU A 163 -31.06 10.02 11.53
CA GLU A 163 -29.87 10.58 12.19
C GLU A 163 -28.58 10.33 11.39
N ASN A 164 -28.51 9.22 10.63
CA ASN A 164 -27.33 8.83 9.86
C ASN A 164 -27.72 8.44 8.44
N SER A 165 -27.18 9.13 7.42
CA SER A 165 -27.27 8.64 6.04
C SER A 165 -26.28 7.48 5.86
N LEU A 166 -26.63 6.47 5.05
CA LEU A 166 -25.69 5.39 4.73
C LEU A 166 -24.39 5.94 4.14
N SER A 167 -24.47 7.00 3.34
CA SER A 167 -23.31 7.68 2.77
C SER A 167 -22.31 8.14 3.85
N LYS A 168 -22.79 8.72 4.95
CA LYS A 168 -21.93 9.16 6.06
C LYS A 168 -21.26 7.98 6.78
N ILE A 169 -21.91 6.82 6.82
CA ILE A 169 -21.33 5.62 7.45
C ILE A 169 -20.25 5.02 6.54
N THR A 170 -20.51 4.94 5.24
CA THR A 170 -19.56 4.42 4.25
C THR A 170 -18.35 5.34 4.06
N GLU A 171 -18.54 6.66 4.12
CA GLU A 171 -17.46 7.67 4.06
C GLU A 171 -16.47 7.56 5.23
N ASN A 172 -16.93 7.06 6.39
CA ASN A 172 -16.10 6.90 7.58
C ASN A 172 -15.51 5.50 7.74
N LEU A 173 -15.64 4.64 6.74
CA LEU A 173 -15.06 3.29 6.79
C LEU A 173 -13.54 3.38 6.68
N ASN A 174 -12.86 2.75 7.62
CA ASN A 174 -11.43 2.58 7.57
C ASN A 174 -11.06 1.37 6.68
N LEU A 175 -11.38 1.49 5.40
CA LEU A 175 -11.12 0.53 4.34
C LEU A 175 -10.39 1.22 3.19
N GLN A 176 -9.77 0.42 2.33
CA GLN A 176 -9.32 0.91 1.04
C GLN A 176 -10.53 1.29 0.20
N VAL A 177 -10.45 2.40 -0.53
CA VAL A 177 -11.56 2.92 -1.35
C VAL A 177 -12.08 1.85 -2.30
N LYS A 178 -11.16 1.13 -2.97
CA LYS A 178 -11.50 0.01 -3.85
C LYS A 178 -12.17 -1.12 -3.06
N TYR A 179 -13.37 -1.50 -3.51
CA TYR A 179 -14.25 -2.49 -2.87
C TYR A 179 -14.82 -2.11 -1.49
N SER A 180 -14.64 -0.88 -1.00
CA SER A 180 -15.15 -0.44 0.31
C SER A 180 -16.67 -0.63 0.46
N GLU A 181 -17.46 -0.19 -0.52
CA GLU A 181 -18.92 -0.32 -0.53
C GLU A 181 -19.36 -1.79 -0.61
N GLU A 182 -18.69 -2.59 -1.46
CA GLU A 182 -18.99 -4.01 -1.61
C GLU A 182 -18.73 -4.78 -0.31
N ILE A 183 -17.58 -4.54 0.33
CA ILE A 183 -17.24 -5.10 1.64
C ILE A 183 -18.28 -4.67 2.67
N PHE A 184 -18.66 -3.39 2.71
CA PHE A 184 -19.68 -2.88 3.62
C PHE A 184 -21.03 -3.59 3.43
N ASN A 185 -21.44 -3.80 2.19
CA ASN A 185 -22.68 -4.51 1.86
C ASN A 185 -22.61 -5.98 2.27
N ILE A 186 -21.48 -6.66 2.01
CA ILE A 186 -21.26 -8.06 2.37
C ILE A 186 -21.30 -8.25 3.90
N ILE A 187 -20.57 -7.43 4.68
CA ILE A 187 -20.52 -7.61 6.15
C ILE A 187 -21.85 -7.31 6.83
N ASN A 188 -22.69 -6.47 6.20
CA ASN A 188 -24.02 -6.08 6.69
C ASN A 188 -25.17 -6.87 6.05
N ASN A 189 -24.85 -7.78 5.12
CA ASN A 189 -25.84 -8.55 4.37
C ASN A 189 -26.91 -7.65 3.68
N ILE A 190 -26.46 -6.51 3.14
CA ILE A 190 -27.32 -5.55 2.44
C ILE A 190 -27.38 -5.98 0.96
N GLU A 191 -28.49 -6.62 0.59
CA GLU A 191 -28.82 -6.87 -0.81
C GLU A 191 -29.54 -5.65 -1.42
N LYS A 192 -29.36 -5.40 -2.73
CA LYS A 192 -30.16 -4.43 -3.48
C LYS A 192 -31.65 -4.76 -3.27
N ASN A 193 -32.37 -3.89 -2.55
CA ASN A 193 -33.81 -3.94 -2.22
C ASN A 193 -34.24 -4.63 -0.91
N LYS A 194 -33.35 -4.88 0.06
CA LYS A 194 -33.75 -5.31 1.42
C LYS A 194 -33.75 -4.16 2.43
N LYS A 195 -34.69 -4.22 3.38
CA LYS A 195 -34.75 -3.30 4.54
C LYS A 195 -33.45 -3.35 5.32
N ILE A 196 -32.88 -2.18 5.60
CA ILE A 196 -31.59 -2.04 6.27
C ILE A 196 -31.76 -2.33 7.76
N ASN A 197 -30.86 -3.11 8.33
CA ASN A 197 -30.92 -3.48 9.73
C ASN A 197 -30.61 -2.27 10.63
N LYS A 198 -31.31 -2.13 11.76
CA LYS A 198 -31.06 -1.09 12.77
C LYS A 198 -29.69 -1.21 13.43
N LYS A 199 -28.96 -2.31 13.20
CA LYS A 199 -27.57 -2.51 13.64
C LYS A 199 -26.70 -2.79 12.43
N LEU A 200 -25.70 -1.95 12.21
CA LEU A 200 -24.72 -2.08 11.13
C LEU A 200 -23.33 -2.32 11.70
N LYS A 201 -22.56 -3.21 11.08
CA LYS A 201 -21.13 -3.36 11.30
C LYS A 201 -20.41 -2.25 10.53
N SER A 202 -19.55 -1.54 11.24
CA SER A 202 -18.69 -0.48 10.72
C SER A 202 -17.24 -0.84 11.03
N ILE A 203 -16.36 -0.62 10.05
CA ILE A 203 -14.92 -0.79 10.17
C ILE A 203 -14.33 0.60 10.40
N TYR A 204 -13.65 0.81 11.53
CA TYR A 204 -13.11 2.10 11.97
C TYR A 204 -11.64 1.97 12.36
#